data_AF-A0A2M9PEB9-F1
#
_entry.id   AF-A0A2M9PEB9-F1
#
_cell.length_a   1.000
_cell.length_b   1.000
_cell.length_c   1.000
_cell.angle_alpha   90.00
_cell.angle_beta   90.00
_cell.angle_gamma   90.00
#
_symmetry.space_group_name_H-M   'P 1'
#
loop_
_entity.id
_entity.type
_entity.pdbx_description
1 polymer ?
#
loop_
_entity_poly.entity_id
_entity_poly.type
_entity_poly.pdbx_seq_one_letter_code
_entity_poly.pdbx_strand_id
1 'polypeptide(L)'
;MTFLIADTFTAALARLSGVEQTAAKTAAFDLQTNPAAPGLSLHRVERARDPDFWTARVNRDLRLVLHKRAGDTALLWVGHHDDAYAWAARRRLATHPTTGAAQIVEIRETVEDIVSRRYVEAAAEAPHLFTAVTDAALLSWGVPPDWLATVRAATEETILDIAARLPAEAGEALL
;
A
#
# COMPACT_ATOMS: atom_id res chain seq x y z
N MET A 1 -12.90 -16.49 -9.94
CA MET A 1 -11.44 -16.28 -9.83
C MET A 1 -11.15 -14.93 -10.43
N THR A 2 -10.86 -13.94 -9.60
CA THR A 2 -10.61 -12.56 -10.01
C THR A 2 -9.11 -12.29 -9.98
N PHE A 3 -8.59 -11.65 -11.03
CA PHE A 3 -7.23 -11.13 -11.07
C PHE A 3 -7.29 -9.61 -11.16
N LEU A 4 -6.89 -8.92 -10.09
CA LEU A 4 -6.90 -7.47 -10.00
C LEU A 4 -5.46 -6.95 -10.10
N ILE A 5 -5.29 -5.76 -10.69
CA ILE A 5 -4.00 -5.06 -10.73
C ILE A 5 -4.22 -3.72 -10.05
N ALA A 6 -3.45 -3.43 -9.01
CA ALA A 6 -3.53 -2.18 -8.28
C ALA A 6 -2.75 -1.07 -9.00
N ASP A 7 -3.18 0.18 -8.85
CA ASP A 7 -2.47 1.32 -9.42
C ASP A 7 -1.06 1.48 -8.83
N THR A 8 -0.85 1.03 -7.58
CA THR A 8 0.48 0.97 -6.95
C THR A 8 1.45 0.06 -7.70
N PHE A 9 0.98 -0.99 -8.37
CA PHE A 9 1.83 -1.80 -9.25
C PHE A 9 2.25 -0.99 -10.48
N THR A 10 1.31 -0.32 -11.14
CA THR A 10 1.59 0.52 -12.32
C THR A 10 2.58 1.63 -11.99
N ALA A 11 2.38 2.31 -10.85
CA ALA A 11 3.27 3.38 -10.39
C ALA A 11 4.68 2.86 -10.06
N ALA A 12 4.80 1.68 -9.44
CA ALA A 12 6.09 1.08 -9.11
C ALA A 12 6.82 0.58 -10.37
N LEU A 13 6.10 -0.05 -11.29
CA LEU A 13 6.60 -0.53 -12.56
C LEU A 13 7.23 0.61 -13.37
N ALA A 14 6.60 1.79 -13.40
CA ALA A 14 7.11 2.95 -14.12
C ALA A 14 8.48 3.46 -13.61
N ARG A 15 8.87 3.11 -12.38
CA ARG A 15 10.15 3.50 -11.77
C ARG A 15 11.30 2.54 -12.11
N LEU A 16 11.01 1.37 -12.69
CA LEU A 16 12.01 0.36 -13.06
C LEU A 16 12.63 0.66 -14.43
N SER A 17 13.79 0.06 -14.72
CA SER A 17 14.39 0.11 -16.05
C SER A 17 13.50 -0.59 -17.10
N GLY A 18 13.66 -0.24 -18.38
CA GLY A 18 12.85 -0.85 -19.45
C GLY A 18 12.96 -2.39 -19.52
N VAL A 19 14.13 -2.94 -19.18
CA VAL A 19 14.36 -4.39 -19.14
C VAL A 19 13.59 -5.02 -17.97
N GLU A 20 13.66 -4.42 -16.78
CA GLU A 20 12.91 -4.87 -15.61
C GLU A 20 11.40 -4.76 -15.80
N GLN A 21 10.94 -3.67 -16.43
CA GLN A 21 9.53 -3.49 -16.77
C GLN A 21 9.03 -4.60 -17.69
N THR A 22 9.81 -4.96 -18.71
CA THR A 22 9.45 -6.03 -19.65
C THR A 22 9.34 -7.35 -18.89
N ALA A 23 10.34 -7.69 -18.07
CA ALA A 23 10.33 -8.92 -17.27
C ALA A 23 9.14 -8.97 -16.29
N ALA A 24 8.84 -7.86 -15.60
CA ALA A 24 7.72 -7.78 -14.67
C ALA A 24 6.37 -7.93 -15.37
N LYS A 25 6.19 -7.32 -16.55
CA LYS A 25 4.96 -7.47 -17.36
C LYS A 25 4.76 -8.91 -17.82
N THR A 26 5.81 -9.58 -18.30
CA THR A 26 5.76 -11.00 -18.66
C THR A 26 5.37 -11.85 -17.45
N ALA A 27 6.03 -11.66 -16.30
CA ALA A 27 5.71 -12.41 -15.09
C ALA A 27 4.29 -12.15 -14.57
N ALA A 28 3.78 -10.91 -14.68
CA ALA A 28 2.41 -10.58 -14.33
C ALA A 28 1.39 -11.27 -15.25
N PHE A 29 1.67 -11.32 -16.55
CA PHE A 29 0.84 -12.04 -17.53
C PHE A 29 0.88 -13.56 -17.30
N ASP A 30 2.06 -14.12 -17.06
CA ASP A 30 2.23 -15.54 -16.73
C ASP A 30 1.48 -15.91 -15.44
N LEU A 31 1.53 -15.03 -14.43
CA LEU A 31 0.78 -15.19 -13.19
C LEU A 31 -0.74 -15.15 -13.42
N GLN A 32 -1.23 -14.26 -14.28
CA GLN A 32 -2.66 -14.17 -14.61
C GLN A 32 -3.15 -15.42 -15.34
N THR A 33 -2.34 -15.94 -16.26
CA THR A 33 -2.71 -17.10 -17.11
C THR A 33 -2.51 -18.43 -16.39
N ASN A 34 -1.45 -18.57 -15.59
CA ASN A 34 -1.17 -19.77 -14.80
C ASN A 34 -0.50 -19.40 -13.45
N PRO A 35 -1.30 -19.13 -12.41
CA PRO A 35 -0.77 -18.80 -11.09
C PRO A 35 0.08 -19.90 -10.43
N ALA A 36 0.01 -21.14 -10.92
CA ALA A 36 0.75 -22.30 -10.41
C ALA A 36 2.04 -22.58 -11.19
N ALA A 37 2.44 -21.70 -12.11
CA ALA A 37 3.66 -21.88 -12.90
C ALA A 37 4.91 -22.00 -11.97
N PRO A 38 5.72 -23.08 -12.09
CA PRO A 38 6.84 -23.33 -11.17
C PRO A 38 7.87 -22.20 -11.13
N GLY A 39 8.05 -21.49 -12.25
CA GLY A 39 9.01 -20.38 -12.36
C GLY A 39 8.70 -19.17 -11.47
N LEU A 40 7.43 -19.00 -11.06
CA LEU A 40 7.01 -17.86 -10.24
C LEU A 40 7.38 -18.01 -8.77
N SER A 41 7.71 -19.21 -8.28
CA SER A 41 8.17 -19.46 -6.90
C SER A 41 7.41 -18.60 -5.86
N LEU A 42 6.13 -18.90 -5.65
CA LEU A 42 5.30 -18.13 -4.74
C LEU A 42 5.77 -18.32 -3.29
N HIS A 43 6.09 -17.22 -2.63
CA HIS A 43 6.51 -17.21 -1.23
C HIS A 43 5.58 -16.33 -0.41
N ARG A 44 5.01 -16.89 0.65
CA ARG A 44 4.24 -16.12 1.62
C ARG A 44 5.19 -15.18 2.38
N VAL A 45 4.77 -13.94 2.63
CA VAL A 45 5.57 -12.99 3.39
C VAL A 45 5.37 -13.25 4.88
N GLU A 46 6.23 -14.07 5.47
CA GLU A 46 6.07 -14.53 6.88
C GLU A 46 6.06 -13.38 7.90
N ARG A 47 6.79 -12.30 7.64
CA ARG A 47 6.85 -11.12 8.51
C ARG A 47 5.76 -10.09 8.23
N ALA A 48 4.88 -10.34 7.26
CA ALA A 48 3.77 -9.45 7.01
C ALA A 48 2.73 -9.56 8.14
N ARG A 49 2.21 -8.41 8.54
CA ARG A 49 1.07 -8.32 9.44
C ARG A 49 -0.21 -8.83 8.76
N ASP A 50 -0.30 -8.67 7.45
CA ASP A 50 -1.35 -9.27 6.64
C ASP A 50 -0.92 -10.68 6.17
N PRO A 51 -1.59 -11.74 6.66
CA PRO A 51 -1.22 -13.13 6.37
C PRO A 51 -1.39 -13.51 4.89
N ASP A 52 -2.11 -12.72 4.10
CA ASP A 52 -2.46 -13.06 2.72
C ASP A 52 -1.54 -12.38 1.70
N PHE A 53 -0.43 -11.78 2.15
CA PHE A 53 0.61 -11.24 1.28
C PHE A 53 1.60 -12.31 0.83
N TRP A 54 1.89 -12.28 -0.46
CA TRP A 54 2.81 -13.18 -1.14
C TRP A 54 3.76 -12.39 -2.03
N THR A 55 4.91 -12.97 -2.32
CA THR A 55 5.77 -12.53 -3.42
C THR A 55 5.82 -13.59 -4.50
N ALA A 56 5.93 -13.15 -5.75
CA ALA A 56 6.29 -14.00 -6.88
C ALA A 56 7.64 -13.54 -7.43
N ARG A 57 8.49 -14.51 -7.76
CA ARG A 57 9.75 -14.29 -8.46
C ARG A 57 9.49 -13.83 -9.89
N VAL A 58 10.09 -12.70 -10.27
CA VAL A 58 10.23 -12.31 -11.68
C VAL A 58 11.58 -12.77 -12.22
N ASN A 59 12.66 -12.44 -11.51
CA ASN A 59 14.02 -12.87 -11.82
C ASN A 59 14.84 -13.01 -10.53
N ARG A 60 16.18 -12.96 -10.58
CA ARG A 60 17.02 -13.07 -9.38
C ARG A 60 16.69 -11.99 -8.35
N ASP A 61 16.51 -10.75 -8.81
CA ASP A 61 16.47 -9.56 -7.97
C ASP A 61 15.09 -8.89 -7.92
N LEU A 62 14.19 -9.18 -8.85
CA LEU A 62 12.88 -8.53 -8.91
C LEU A 62 11.75 -9.45 -8.40
N ARG A 63 10.80 -8.89 -7.66
CA ARG A 63 9.64 -9.57 -7.08
C ARG A 63 8.35 -8.80 -7.39
N LEU A 64 7.29 -9.54 -7.71
CA LEU A 64 5.91 -9.04 -7.61
C LEU A 64 5.43 -9.22 -6.17
N VAL A 65 4.63 -8.28 -5.67
CA VAL A 65 3.89 -8.43 -4.41
C VAL A 65 2.42 -8.64 -4.73
N LEU A 66 1.85 -9.66 -4.13
CA LEU A 66 0.49 -10.12 -4.36
C LEU A 66 -0.27 -10.19 -3.04
N HIS A 67 -1.59 -10.02 -3.10
CA HIS A 67 -2.49 -10.49 -2.05
C HIS A 67 -3.36 -11.62 -2.59
N LYS A 68 -3.46 -12.74 -1.86
CA LYS A 68 -4.17 -13.93 -2.31
C LYS A 68 -5.14 -14.40 -1.23
N ARG A 69 -6.44 -14.41 -1.53
CA ARG A 69 -7.49 -14.86 -0.59
C ARG A 69 -8.63 -15.54 -1.35
N ALA A 70 -9.10 -16.68 -0.86
CA ALA A 70 -10.28 -17.39 -1.38
C ALA A 70 -10.27 -17.63 -2.91
N GLY A 71 -9.08 -17.82 -3.50
CA GLY A 71 -8.92 -18.02 -4.94
C GLY A 71 -8.77 -16.73 -5.77
N ASP A 72 -8.99 -15.56 -5.18
CA ASP A 72 -8.71 -14.27 -5.82
C ASP A 72 -7.25 -13.88 -5.64
N THR A 73 -6.70 -13.18 -6.62
CA THR A 73 -5.32 -12.65 -6.60
C THR A 73 -5.33 -11.18 -7.00
N ALA A 74 -4.76 -10.33 -6.17
CA ALA A 74 -4.49 -8.94 -6.50
C ALA A 74 -2.98 -8.75 -6.65
N LEU A 75 -2.54 -8.24 -7.80
CA LEU A 75 -1.18 -7.78 -8.04
C LEU A 75 -1.03 -6.36 -7.49
N LEU A 76 -0.29 -6.23 -6.39
CA LEU A 76 -0.25 -5.00 -5.61
C LEU A 76 0.96 -4.12 -5.94
N TRP A 77 2.13 -4.72 -6.16
CA TRP A 77 3.38 -3.96 -6.29
C TRP A 77 4.46 -4.74 -7.03
N VAL A 78 5.54 -4.06 -7.43
CA VAL A 78 6.75 -4.67 -8.00
C VAL A 78 7.98 -3.87 -7.61
N GLY A 79 9.07 -4.56 -7.31
CA GLY A 79 10.36 -3.93 -7.03
C GLY A 79 11.46 -4.93 -6.77
N HIS A 80 12.63 -4.43 -6.38
CA HIS A 80 13.77 -5.26 -6.01
C HIS A 80 13.45 -6.10 -4.76
N HIS A 81 14.22 -7.16 -4.55
CA HIS A 81 13.90 -8.24 -3.64
C HIS A 81 13.55 -7.74 -2.24
N ASP A 82 14.50 -7.06 -1.62
CA ASP A 82 14.37 -6.62 -0.23
C ASP A 82 13.30 -5.54 -0.10
N ASP A 83 13.19 -4.65 -1.08
CA ASP A 83 12.16 -3.61 -1.12
C ASP A 83 10.76 -4.20 -1.23
N ALA A 84 10.56 -5.25 -2.02
CA ALA A 84 9.26 -5.92 -2.15
C ALA A 84 8.83 -6.58 -0.84
N TYR A 85 9.76 -7.26 -0.16
CA TYR A 85 9.47 -7.83 1.17
C TYR A 85 9.24 -6.75 2.22
N ALA A 86 10.03 -5.67 2.22
CA ALA A 86 9.85 -4.55 3.14
C ALA A 86 8.51 -3.83 2.88
N TRP A 87 8.15 -3.62 1.60
CA TRP A 87 6.89 -2.98 1.21
C TRP A 87 5.69 -3.80 1.69
N ALA A 88 5.72 -5.12 1.46
CA ALA A 88 4.69 -6.07 1.88
C ALA A 88 4.58 -6.16 3.41
N ALA A 89 5.69 -6.18 4.13
CA ALA A 89 5.70 -6.38 5.58
C ALA A 89 5.02 -5.24 6.36
N ARG A 90 4.95 -4.04 5.76
CA ARG A 90 4.41 -2.82 6.40
C ARG A 90 3.00 -2.47 5.97
N ARG A 91 2.34 -3.30 5.15
CA ARG A 91 1.04 -2.99 4.56
C ARG A 91 0.05 -4.12 4.76
N ARG A 92 -1.23 -3.77 4.64
CA ARG A 92 -2.36 -4.70 4.61
C ARG A 92 -3.33 -4.32 3.51
N LEU A 93 -4.09 -5.29 3.02
CA LEU A 93 -5.24 -5.02 2.18
C LEU A 93 -6.46 -4.83 3.09
N ALA A 94 -7.03 -3.64 3.06
CA ALA A 94 -8.21 -3.24 3.80
C ALA A 94 -9.38 -3.00 2.85
N THR A 95 -10.57 -2.87 3.42
CA THR A 95 -11.76 -2.41 2.70
C THR A 95 -12.08 -0.99 3.11
N HIS A 96 -12.32 -0.14 2.12
CA HIS A 96 -12.82 1.20 2.32
C HIS A 96 -14.08 1.14 3.19
N PRO A 97 -14.15 1.90 4.29
CA PRO A 97 -15.19 1.73 5.30
C PRO A 97 -16.61 2.03 4.77
N THR A 98 -16.73 2.96 3.83
CA THR A 98 -18.01 3.34 3.21
C THR A 98 -18.33 2.64 1.89
N THR A 99 -17.38 2.58 0.95
CA THR A 99 -17.64 2.07 -0.42
C THR A 99 -17.37 0.57 -0.59
N GLY A 100 -16.63 -0.05 0.33
CA GLY A 100 -16.18 -1.43 0.21
C GLY A 100 -15.05 -1.67 -0.80
N ALA A 101 -14.52 -0.63 -1.44
CA ALA A 101 -13.38 -0.73 -2.35
C ALA A 101 -12.14 -1.28 -1.63
N ALA A 102 -11.29 -2.03 -2.32
CA ALA A 102 -10.04 -2.52 -1.74
C ALA A 102 -9.02 -1.39 -1.62
N GLN A 103 -8.38 -1.28 -0.45
CA GLN A 103 -7.38 -0.27 -0.13
C GLN A 103 -6.09 -0.92 0.34
N ILE A 104 -4.95 -0.39 -0.12
CA ILE A 104 -3.65 -0.78 0.41
C ILE A 104 -3.31 0.22 1.52
N VAL A 105 -3.20 -0.25 2.75
CA VAL A 105 -3.01 0.60 3.94
C VAL A 105 -1.65 0.33 4.56
N GLU A 106 -0.87 1.38 4.81
CA GLU A 106 0.33 1.31 5.65
C GLU A 106 -0.03 1.13 7.12
N ILE A 107 0.63 0.17 7.78
CA ILE A 107 0.35 -0.21 9.16
C ILE A 107 1.18 0.64 10.11
N ARG A 108 0.52 1.35 11.03
CA ARG A 108 1.18 2.31 11.93
C ARG A 108 2.26 1.70 12.79
N GLU A 109 2.08 0.47 13.30
CA GLU A 109 3.10 -0.17 14.16
C GLU A 109 4.45 -0.39 13.45
N THR A 110 4.47 -0.42 12.11
CA THR A 110 5.71 -0.62 11.33
C THR A 110 6.22 0.67 10.69
N VAL A 111 5.43 1.75 10.76
CA VAL A 111 5.91 3.12 10.54
C VAL A 111 6.45 3.58 11.89
N GLU A 112 7.75 3.36 12.12
CA GLU A 112 8.44 3.72 13.36
C GLU A 112 7.95 5.07 13.92
N ASP A 113 7.78 5.10 15.24
CA ASP A 113 7.36 6.22 16.11
C ASP A 113 8.07 7.57 15.86
N ILE A 114 9.05 7.62 14.96
CA ILE A 114 9.79 8.81 14.55
C ILE A 114 8.88 9.74 13.73
N VAL A 115 8.01 9.19 12.87
CA VAL A 115 7.13 10.00 12.03
C VAL A 115 5.96 10.55 12.86
N SER A 116 5.40 9.75 13.77
CA SER A 116 4.40 10.22 14.74
C SER A 116 4.98 11.27 15.68
N ARG A 117 6.21 11.10 16.20
CA ARG A 117 6.89 12.13 16.99
C ARG A 117 7.14 13.41 16.21
N ARG A 118 7.60 13.33 14.96
CA ARG A 118 7.81 14.54 14.13
C ARG A 118 6.51 15.29 13.88
N TYR A 119 5.41 14.59 13.62
CA TYR A 119 4.09 15.24 13.46
C TYR A 119 3.58 15.83 14.77
N VAL A 120 3.76 15.15 15.90
CA VAL A 120 3.32 15.65 17.22
C VAL A 120 4.17 16.82 17.71
N GLU A 121 5.48 16.82 17.46
CA GLU A 121 6.40 17.91 17.81
C GLU A 121 6.20 19.14 16.91
N ALA A 122 5.96 18.95 15.60
CA ALA A 122 5.64 20.06 14.69
C ALA A 122 4.23 20.62 14.90
N ALA A 123 3.27 19.80 15.34
CA ALA A 123 1.89 20.22 15.59
C ALA A 123 1.67 20.95 16.93
N ALA A 124 2.72 21.14 17.74
CA ALA A 124 2.57 21.75 19.06
C ALA A 124 2.07 23.22 19.02
N GLU A 125 2.19 23.92 17.88
CA GLU A 125 1.79 25.33 17.76
C GLU A 125 1.05 25.71 16.46
N ALA A 126 0.88 24.78 15.50
CA ALA A 126 0.27 25.06 14.20
C ALA A 126 -1.23 24.69 14.15
N PRO A 127 -2.07 25.44 13.39
CA PRO A 127 -3.49 25.12 13.28
C PRO A 127 -3.71 23.79 12.56
N HIS A 128 -4.56 22.95 13.15
CA HIS A 128 -4.98 21.70 12.52
C HIS A 128 -5.96 21.96 11.36
N LEU A 129 -5.76 21.27 10.24
CA LEU A 129 -6.49 21.53 9.00
C LEU A 129 -7.96 21.05 9.03
N PHE A 130 -8.24 19.95 9.74
CA PHE A 130 -9.54 19.25 9.65
C PHE A 130 -10.42 19.40 10.90
N THR A 131 -10.30 20.50 11.64
CA THR A 131 -11.07 20.74 12.88
C THR A 131 -12.58 20.77 12.66
N ALA A 132 -13.04 21.30 11.52
CA ALA A 132 -14.46 21.37 11.17
C ALA A 132 -15.00 20.09 10.51
N VAL A 133 -14.15 19.11 10.20
CA VAL A 133 -14.53 17.87 9.51
C VAL A 133 -14.83 16.78 10.53
N THR A 134 -15.91 16.03 10.33
CA THR A 134 -16.28 14.92 11.23
C THR A 134 -15.47 13.66 10.89
N ASP A 135 -15.31 12.74 11.86
CA ASP A 135 -14.64 11.46 11.59
C ASP A 135 -15.39 10.65 10.52
N ALA A 136 -16.72 10.74 10.52
CA ALA A 136 -17.54 10.10 9.50
C ALA A 136 -17.23 10.63 8.08
N ALA A 137 -16.97 11.93 7.95
CA ALA A 137 -16.55 12.51 6.67
C ALA A 137 -15.14 12.01 6.27
N LEU A 138 -14.17 12.00 7.19
CA LEU A 138 -12.83 11.48 6.91
C LEU A 138 -12.85 10.00 6.49
N LEU A 139 -13.63 9.18 7.19
CA LEU A 139 -13.84 7.77 6.82
C LEU A 139 -14.51 7.65 5.44
N SER A 140 -15.44 8.55 5.10
CA SER A 140 -16.09 8.57 3.79
C SER A 140 -15.15 8.90 2.64
N TRP A 141 -14.05 9.60 2.92
CA TRP A 141 -12.97 9.88 1.96
C TRP A 141 -11.99 8.71 1.81
N GLY A 142 -12.16 7.65 2.61
CA GLY A 142 -11.31 6.47 2.56
C GLY A 142 -10.14 6.52 3.54
N VAL A 143 -10.11 7.48 4.46
CA VAL A 143 -9.11 7.49 5.55
C VAL A 143 -9.30 6.23 6.39
N PRO A 144 -8.26 5.38 6.53
CA PRO A 144 -8.36 4.20 7.38
C PRO A 144 -8.58 4.58 8.86
N PRO A 145 -9.36 3.80 9.64
CA PRO A 145 -9.64 4.14 11.04
C PRO A 145 -8.40 4.32 11.92
N ASP A 146 -7.35 3.54 11.67
CA ASP A 146 -6.05 3.61 12.34
C ASP A 146 -5.26 4.89 12.02
N TRP A 147 -5.64 5.61 10.96
CA TRP A 147 -5.02 6.87 10.53
C TRP A 147 -5.78 8.13 10.96
N LEU A 148 -7.02 8.02 11.44
CA LEU A 148 -7.87 9.17 11.80
C LEU A 148 -7.20 10.14 12.77
N ALA A 149 -6.55 9.62 13.81
CA ALA A 149 -5.87 10.46 14.81
C ALA A 149 -4.71 11.26 14.20
N THR A 150 -3.98 10.69 13.23
CA THR A 150 -2.89 11.38 12.52
C THR A 150 -3.45 12.48 11.63
N VAL A 151 -4.51 12.19 10.87
CA VAL A 151 -5.17 13.16 10.00
C VAL A 151 -5.78 14.31 10.83
N ARG A 152 -6.38 14.02 11.98
CA ARG A 152 -6.90 15.01 12.94
C ARG A 152 -5.83 15.99 13.45
N ALA A 153 -4.59 15.52 13.58
CA ALA A 153 -3.45 16.33 14.00
C ALA A 153 -2.67 16.93 12.82
N ALA A 154 -3.14 16.76 11.58
CA ALA A 154 -2.45 17.25 10.41
C ALA A 154 -2.47 18.78 10.34
N THR A 155 -1.32 19.32 9.94
CA THR A 155 -1.02 20.75 9.77
C THR A 155 -0.55 20.98 8.33
N GLU A 156 -0.42 22.24 7.90
CA GLU A 156 0.11 22.57 6.57
C GLU A 156 1.50 21.95 6.31
N GLU A 157 2.34 21.85 7.33
CA GLU A 157 3.69 21.30 7.21
C GLU A 157 3.73 19.77 7.08
N THR A 158 2.65 19.10 7.49
CA THR A 158 2.64 17.64 7.68
C THR A 158 1.70 16.91 6.72
N ILE A 159 0.73 17.63 6.14
CA ILE A 159 -0.34 17.04 5.34
C ILE A 159 0.16 16.29 4.09
N LEU A 160 1.17 16.81 3.40
CA LEU A 160 1.72 16.16 2.20
C LEU A 160 2.34 14.80 2.52
N ASP A 161 3.09 14.72 3.63
CA ASP A 161 3.72 13.47 4.06
C ASP A 161 2.69 12.46 4.58
N ILE A 162 1.61 12.93 5.23
CA ILE A 162 0.50 12.09 5.68
C ILE A 162 -0.26 11.54 4.47
N ALA A 163 -0.64 12.40 3.52
CA ALA A 163 -1.37 12.04 2.31
C ALA A 163 -0.61 10.98 1.48
N ALA A 164 0.72 11.09 1.39
CA ALA A 164 1.56 10.14 0.66
C ALA A 164 1.57 8.70 1.23
N ARG A 165 1.10 8.51 2.46
CA ARG A 165 1.06 7.20 3.15
C ARG A 165 -0.33 6.59 3.24
N LEU A 166 -1.35 7.36 2.87
CA LEU A 166 -2.74 6.91 2.85
C LEU A 166 -3.06 6.20 1.53
N PRO A 167 -4.18 5.45 1.46
CA PRO A 167 -4.80 5.09 0.19
C PRO A 167 -4.94 6.31 -0.71
N ALA A 168 -4.72 6.15 -2.02
CA ALA A 168 -4.60 7.27 -2.96
C ALA A 168 -5.82 8.19 -2.92
N GLU A 169 -7.03 7.63 -2.88
CA GLU A 169 -8.28 8.37 -2.81
C GLU A 169 -8.40 9.22 -1.54
N ALA A 170 -7.87 8.73 -0.42
CA ALA A 170 -7.87 9.44 0.84
C ALA A 170 -6.81 10.53 0.86
N GLY A 171 -5.62 10.24 0.32
CA GLY A 171 -4.56 11.23 0.14
C GLY A 171 -5.02 12.39 -0.74
N GLU A 172 -5.64 12.10 -1.88
CA GLU A 172 -6.19 13.11 -2.80
C GLU A 172 -7.31 13.93 -2.17
N ALA A 173 -8.22 13.32 -1.41
CA ALA A 173 -9.31 14.05 -0.76
C ALA A 173 -8.85 15.01 0.36
N LEU A 174 -7.65 14.82 0.90
CA LEU A 174 -7.07 15.65 1.95
C LEU A 174 -6.24 16.84 1.43
N LEU A 175 -5.93 16.87 0.12
CA LEU A 175 -5.11 17.90 -0.53
C LEU A 175 -5.98 18.88 -1.34
#